data_AF-A0A2P4QSP4-F1
#
_entry.id   AF-A0A2P4QSP4-F1
#
_cell.length_a   1.000
_cell.length_b   1.000
_cell.length_c   1.000
_cell.angle_alpha   90.00
_cell.angle_beta   90.00
_cell.angle_gamma   90.00
#
_symmetry.space_group_name_H-M   'P 1'
#
loop_
_entity.id
_entity.type
_entity.pdbx_description
1 polymer ?
#
loop_
_entity_poly.entity_id
_entity_poly.type
_entity_poly.pdbx_seq_one_letter_code
_entity_poly.pdbx_strand_id
1 'polypeptide(L)'
;MSKRKDDQKKRKRSVRSNEMEEGQREITAELDSDIFINKTFLLYRCTPFYKFEHIKFTQYGKELHNFITGQMLNRIPLVCDNGEENDFISEGKVVELFISKIKLSNWNGTNGMPIGVEIKFKPKGPAKEQIFHLIFLPSIVSRDFAPENSPFNHYPVILIKAPQRLANIAIEWFETRFDCRICRYRLESSHLKKFVEELANISFTCDDFIQTKPFELTFTIPDISEIKNIKLRISLVDIKRLYNRSKEQSDSQQSGIAERIDEHFFECLRIKLSSLILSKISNHAALVAGEGKLQIFAGLLSPKFTVSLLNQLVMFTR
;
A
#
# COMPACT_ATOMS: atom_id res chain seq x y z
N MET A 1 65.27 -14.38 7.34
CA MET A 1 64.96 -14.83 8.72
C MET A 1 63.56 -14.33 9.10
N SER A 2 62.67 -15.26 9.47
CA SER A 2 61.44 -15.13 10.30
C SER A 2 60.36 -14.09 9.91
N LYS A 3 59.22 -14.43 9.28
CA LYS A 3 57.95 -15.04 9.80
C LYS A 3 57.38 -14.41 11.09
N ARG A 4 56.14 -13.87 10.99
CA ARG A 4 55.04 -13.83 12.00
C ARG A 4 53.76 -13.36 11.25
N LYS A 5 52.84 -14.26 10.86
CA LYS A 5 51.64 -14.78 11.60
C LYS A 5 50.60 -13.69 11.88
N ASP A 6 49.49 -13.66 11.14
CA ASP A 6 48.22 -14.40 11.34
C ASP A 6 47.36 -13.77 12.46
N ASP A 7 46.17 -13.27 12.08
CA ASP A 7 44.93 -13.51 12.83
C ASP A 7 43.69 -13.06 12.02
N GLN A 8 43.14 -14.00 11.23
CA GLN A 8 41.76 -13.96 10.74
C GLN A 8 40.84 -14.61 11.76
N LYS A 9 39.94 -13.85 12.39
CA LYS A 9 38.95 -14.38 13.32
C LYS A 9 37.68 -14.83 12.59
N LYS A 10 37.68 -16.11 12.16
CA LYS A 10 36.47 -16.88 11.80
C LYS A 10 35.56 -17.02 13.03
N ARG A 11 34.31 -16.55 12.96
CA ARG A 11 33.24 -16.97 13.89
C ARG A 11 32.40 -18.07 13.22
N LYS A 12 32.59 -19.29 13.73
CA LYS A 12 31.87 -20.51 13.38
C LYS A 12 30.38 -20.39 13.73
N ARG A 13 29.49 -20.70 12.78
CA ARG A 13 28.08 -21.01 13.04
C ARG A 13 27.99 -22.42 13.64
N SER A 14 27.36 -22.51 14.79
CA SER A 14 27.01 -23.75 15.48
C SER A 14 25.83 -24.42 14.77
N VAL A 15 26.03 -25.64 14.28
CA VAL A 15 24.97 -26.53 13.79
C VAL A 15 24.71 -27.52 14.92
N ARG A 16 23.51 -27.48 15.52
CA ARG A 16 22.98 -28.59 16.31
C ARG A 16 21.96 -29.31 15.45
N SER A 17 22.33 -30.52 15.07
CA SER A 17 21.50 -31.56 14.48
C SER A 17 20.54 -32.10 15.54
N ASN A 18 19.26 -32.15 15.21
CA ASN A 18 18.35 -33.20 15.69
C ASN A 18 17.42 -33.54 14.52
N GLU A 19 17.37 -34.82 14.22
CA GLU A 19 16.69 -35.42 13.08
C GLU A 19 15.19 -35.64 13.35
N MET A 20 14.45 -35.76 12.24
CA MET A 20 13.11 -36.36 12.06
C MET A 20 11.88 -35.53 12.46
N GLU A 21 11.34 -34.83 11.46
CA GLU A 21 9.95 -35.03 10.98
C GLU A 21 9.86 -34.50 9.54
N GLU A 22 9.89 -35.42 8.56
CA GLU A 22 9.62 -35.15 7.15
C GLU A 22 8.13 -34.86 6.95
N GLY A 23 7.78 -33.58 7.02
CA GLY A 23 6.63 -33.03 6.32
C GLY A 23 7.16 -32.00 5.35
N GLN A 24 6.86 -32.13 4.05
CA GLN A 24 7.16 -31.13 3.03
C GLN A 24 6.48 -29.79 3.39
N ARG A 25 7.13 -28.99 4.24
CA ARG A 25 6.87 -27.57 4.35
C ARG A 25 7.54 -26.95 3.14
N GLU A 26 6.76 -26.80 2.07
CA GLU A 26 7.13 -25.89 0.99
C GLU A 26 7.39 -24.54 1.66
N ILE A 27 8.66 -24.11 1.68
CA ILE A 27 9.08 -22.84 2.28
C ILE A 27 8.53 -21.76 1.35
N THR A 28 7.26 -21.41 1.52
CA THR A 28 6.68 -20.23 0.89
C THR A 28 7.49 -19.05 1.42
N ALA A 29 8.23 -18.36 0.56
CA ALA A 29 8.92 -17.14 0.95
C ALA A 29 7.89 -16.19 1.59
N GLU A 30 8.22 -15.57 2.73
CA GLU A 30 7.38 -14.60 3.40
C GLU A 30 8.04 -13.22 3.32
N LEU A 31 7.25 -12.19 2.99
CA LEU A 31 7.67 -10.79 3.00
C LEU A 31 7.29 -10.14 4.34
N ASP A 32 8.14 -9.25 4.85
CA ASP A 32 7.83 -8.48 6.06
C ASP A 32 7.03 -7.21 5.74
N SER A 33 6.38 -6.66 6.75
CA SER A 33 5.63 -5.41 6.76
C SER A 33 6.45 -4.18 6.31
N ASP A 34 7.78 -4.23 6.36
CA ASP A 34 8.68 -3.19 5.83
C ASP A 34 8.49 -2.93 4.33
N ILE A 35 7.87 -3.87 3.60
CA ILE A 35 7.51 -3.68 2.19
C ILE A 35 6.64 -2.43 1.97
N PHE A 36 5.84 -2.01 2.95
CA PHE A 36 4.97 -0.83 2.82
C PHE A 36 5.70 0.50 3.05
N ILE A 37 6.85 0.47 3.74
CA ILE A 37 7.51 1.67 4.25
C ILE A 37 8.35 2.37 3.19
N ASN A 38 8.29 3.71 3.20
CA ASN A 38 8.99 4.64 2.29
C ASN A 38 8.73 4.36 0.81
N LYS A 39 7.56 3.81 0.51
CA LYS A 39 7.13 3.48 -0.85
C LYS A 39 5.83 4.22 -1.16
N THR A 40 5.80 4.79 -2.36
CA THR A 40 4.59 5.38 -2.94
C THR A 40 3.91 4.31 -3.77
N PHE A 41 2.69 3.98 -3.41
CA PHE A 41 1.82 3.05 -4.10
C PHE A 41 0.67 3.79 -4.78
N LEU A 42 0.25 3.23 -5.91
CA LEU A 42 -1.00 3.58 -6.55
C LEU A 42 -2.06 2.54 -6.17
N LEU A 43 -3.26 3.02 -5.88
CA LEU A 43 -4.38 2.22 -5.45
C LEU A 43 -5.19 1.72 -6.65
N TYR A 44 -5.52 0.44 -6.59
CA TYR A 44 -6.40 -0.24 -7.52
C TYR A 44 -7.45 -1.02 -6.74
N ARG A 45 -8.59 -1.23 -7.36
CA ARG A 45 -9.66 -2.10 -6.87
C ARG A 45 -9.81 -3.29 -7.78
N CYS A 46 -10.24 -4.42 -7.22
CA CYS A 46 -10.32 -5.67 -7.95
C CYS A 46 -11.60 -6.44 -7.64
N THR A 47 -12.20 -7.05 -8.67
CA THR A 47 -13.23 -8.09 -8.46
C THR A 47 -12.56 -9.37 -7.94
N PRO A 48 -13.32 -10.29 -7.31
CA PRO A 48 -12.73 -11.52 -6.79
C PRO A 48 -12.01 -12.34 -7.88
N PHE A 49 -10.92 -13.01 -7.51
CA PHE A 49 -10.21 -13.93 -8.40
C PHE A 49 -10.89 -15.30 -8.44
N TYR A 50 -11.13 -15.83 -9.64
CA TYR A 50 -11.62 -17.18 -9.82
C TYR A 50 -10.48 -18.22 -9.72
N LYS A 51 -10.63 -19.20 -8.81
CA LYS A 51 -9.70 -20.33 -8.59
C LYS A 51 -8.26 -19.91 -8.27
N PHE A 52 -8.09 -18.85 -7.49
CA PHE A 52 -6.77 -18.37 -7.08
C PHE A 52 -6.26 -19.11 -5.83
N GLU A 53 -5.43 -20.12 -6.05
CA GLU A 53 -4.94 -21.00 -4.99
C GLU A 53 -3.51 -20.69 -4.54
N HIS A 54 -3.28 -20.61 -3.22
CA HIS A 54 -1.97 -20.26 -2.67
C HIS A 54 -0.89 -21.32 -2.92
N ILE A 55 -1.28 -22.60 -3.01
CA ILE A 55 -0.40 -23.72 -3.34
C ILE A 55 0.23 -23.60 -4.74
N LYS A 56 -0.32 -22.75 -5.61
CA LYS A 56 0.16 -22.55 -6.99
C LYS A 56 1.05 -21.31 -7.14
N PHE A 57 1.44 -20.63 -6.06
CA PHE A 57 2.25 -19.40 -6.15
C PHE A 57 3.54 -19.57 -6.94
N THR A 58 4.26 -20.68 -6.77
CA THR A 58 5.48 -20.97 -7.54
C THR A 58 5.18 -21.10 -9.04
N GLN A 59 4.06 -21.74 -9.40
CA GLN A 59 3.61 -21.87 -10.78
C GLN A 59 3.18 -20.51 -11.36
N TYR A 60 2.34 -19.77 -10.63
CA TYR A 60 1.87 -18.44 -11.01
C TYR A 60 3.03 -17.45 -11.19
N GLY A 61 4.07 -17.51 -10.34
CA GLY A 61 5.27 -16.70 -10.50
C GLY A 61 6.01 -16.98 -11.81
N LYS A 62 6.14 -18.26 -12.20
CA LYS A 62 6.75 -18.65 -13.49
C LYS A 62 5.90 -18.22 -14.68
N GLU A 63 4.58 -18.42 -14.62
CA GLU A 63 3.63 -18.01 -15.67
C GLU A 63 3.68 -16.49 -15.89
N LEU A 64 3.62 -15.70 -14.80
CA LEU A 64 3.69 -14.25 -14.86
C LEU A 64 5.06 -13.75 -15.34
N HIS A 65 6.16 -14.36 -14.91
CA HIS A 65 7.51 -14.02 -15.39
C HIS A 65 7.62 -14.20 -16.91
N ASN A 66 7.16 -15.35 -17.43
CA ASN A 66 7.17 -15.65 -18.85
C ASN A 66 6.26 -14.69 -19.63
N PHE A 67 5.07 -14.40 -19.11
CA PHE A 67 4.12 -13.47 -19.72
C PHE A 67 4.71 -12.06 -19.83
N ILE A 68 5.25 -11.53 -18.73
CA ILE A 68 5.89 -10.20 -18.73
C ILE A 68 7.06 -10.16 -19.70
N THR A 69 7.93 -11.18 -19.66
CA THR A 69 9.10 -11.25 -20.56
C THR A 69 8.66 -11.28 -22.02
N GLY A 70 7.62 -12.05 -22.36
CA GLY A 70 7.04 -12.09 -23.70
C GLY A 70 6.47 -10.75 -24.16
N GLN A 71 5.68 -10.09 -23.30
CA GLN A 71 5.07 -8.78 -23.58
C GLN A 71 6.09 -7.63 -23.64
N MET A 72 7.25 -7.76 -22.99
CA MET A 72 8.33 -6.79 -23.13
C MET A 72 9.13 -6.96 -24.43
N LEU A 73 9.26 -8.20 -24.94
CA LEU A 73 9.91 -8.48 -26.23
C LEU A 73 9.05 -8.00 -27.40
N ASN A 74 7.74 -8.22 -27.30
CA ASN A 74 6.76 -7.71 -28.25
C ASN A 74 6.55 -6.21 -27.95
N ARG A 75 7.37 -5.34 -28.56
CA ARG A 75 7.33 -3.87 -28.42
C ARG A 75 6.05 -3.23 -28.97
N ILE A 76 4.88 -3.80 -28.68
CA ILE A 76 3.61 -3.18 -28.99
C ILE A 76 3.53 -1.93 -28.09
N PRO A 77 3.38 -0.73 -28.65
CA PRO A 77 3.11 0.47 -27.87
C PRO A 77 1.76 0.27 -27.19
N LEU A 78 1.73 0.14 -25.87
CA LEU A 78 0.49 0.27 -25.13
C LEU A 78 0.09 1.75 -25.24
N VAL A 79 -1.01 2.03 -25.93
CA VAL A 79 -1.61 3.37 -25.96
C VAL A 79 -1.95 3.75 -24.52
N CYS A 80 -1.18 4.68 -23.95
CA CYS A 80 -1.37 5.17 -22.60
C CYS A 80 -2.09 6.51 -22.67
N ASP A 81 -3.29 6.61 -22.10
CA ASP A 81 -4.11 7.83 -22.06
C ASP A 81 -3.55 8.98 -21.20
N ASN A 82 -2.34 8.86 -20.67
CA ASN A 82 -1.72 9.90 -19.86
C ASN A 82 -0.31 10.17 -20.39
N GLY A 83 -0.10 11.36 -20.94
CA GLY A 83 1.10 11.80 -21.69
C GLY A 83 2.41 11.91 -20.90
N GLU A 84 2.73 10.92 -20.05
CA GLU A 84 4.06 10.76 -19.48
C GLU A 84 4.76 9.57 -20.18
N GLU A 85 5.40 9.89 -21.31
CA GLU A 85 6.38 9.02 -21.98
C GLU A 85 7.62 8.85 -21.08
N ASN A 86 7.57 7.88 -20.18
CA ASN A 86 8.79 7.33 -19.58
C ASN A 86 8.79 5.81 -19.80
N ASP A 87 9.08 5.42 -21.03
CA ASP A 87 9.17 4.02 -21.47
C ASP A 87 10.49 3.34 -21.02
N PHE A 88 10.96 3.65 -19.79
CA PHE A 88 12.18 3.11 -19.19
C PHE A 88 12.18 1.56 -19.13
N ILE A 89 11.00 0.94 -19.23
CA ILE A 89 10.84 -0.52 -19.23
C ILE A 89 11.23 -1.14 -20.58
N SER A 90 11.15 -0.40 -21.69
CA SER A 90 11.40 -0.93 -23.05
C SER A 90 12.82 -1.47 -23.25
N GLU A 91 13.75 -1.10 -22.36
CA GLU A 91 15.16 -1.46 -22.44
C GLU A 91 15.65 -2.34 -21.28
N GLY A 92 14.82 -3.06 -20.52
CA GLY A 92 15.33 -3.94 -19.44
C GLY A 92 14.81 -5.37 -19.49
N LYS A 93 15.18 -6.16 -18.48
CA LYS A 93 14.69 -7.54 -18.32
C LYS A 93 14.25 -7.83 -16.89
N VAL A 94 13.24 -8.68 -16.76
CA VAL A 94 12.85 -9.26 -15.48
C VAL A 94 13.88 -10.34 -15.11
N VAL A 95 14.57 -10.15 -13.99
CA VAL A 95 15.58 -11.09 -13.48
C VAL A 95 14.91 -12.18 -12.66
N GLU A 96 14.07 -11.78 -11.71
CA GLU A 96 13.35 -12.67 -10.82
C GLU A 96 11.95 -12.13 -10.58
N LEU A 97 11.01 -13.06 -10.37
CA LEU A 97 9.65 -12.75 -9.96
C LEU A 97 9.20 -13.79 -8.93
N PHE A 98 8.60 -13.34 -7.85
CA PHE A 98 8.03 -14.23 -6.85
C PHE A 98 6.69 -13.71 -6.33
N ILE A 99 5.85 -14.67 -5.94
CA ILE A 99 4.56 -14.44 -5.29
C ILE A 99 4.65 -15.05 -3.90
N SER A 100 4.38 -14.26 -2.88
CA SER A 100 4.57 -14.64 -1.48
C SER A 100 3.49 -14.06 -0.59
N LYS A 101 3.32 -14.67 0.60
CA LYS A 101 2.49 -14.07 1.64
C LYS A 101 3.27 -12.94 2.32
N ILE A 102 2.58 -11.88 2.71
CA ILE A 102 3.14 -10.79 3.51
C ILE A 102 2.73 -11.03 4.95
N LYS A 103 3.72 -11.17 5.82
CA LYS A 103 3.50 -11.28 7.25
C LYS A 103 3.10 -9.92 7.80
N LEU A 104 1.82 -9.82 8.14
CA LEU A 104 1.25 -8.61 8.69
C LEU A 104 0.47 -8.98 9.96
N SER A 105 1.08 -8.74 11.12
CA SER A 105 0.49 -9.10 12.41
C SER A 105 -0.86 -8.43 12.60
N ASN A 106 -1.84 -9.16 13.15
CA ASN A 106 -3.21 -8.70 13.36
C ASN A 106 -4.05 -8.46 12.10
N TRP A 107 -3.58 -8.89 10.92
CA TRP A 107 -4.45 -8.96 9.75
C TRP A 107 -5.46 -10.10 9.91
N ASN A 108 -6.75 -9.80 9.84
CA ASN A 108 -7.86 -10.74 10.07
C ASN A 108 -8.73 -10.92 8.81
N GLY A 109 -8.11 -10.97 7.63
CA GLY A 109 -8.82 -11.08 6.36
C GLY A 109 -9.41 -12.47 6.06
N THR A 110 -10.45 -12.51 5.22
CA THR A 110 -11.20 -13.72 4.85
C THR A 110 -10.37 -14.74 4.09
N ASN A 111 -9.37 -14.29 3.32
CA ASN A 111 -8.48 -15.16 2.54
C ASN A 111 -7.11 -15.33 3.21
N GLY A 112 -7.02 -15.10 4.52
CA GLY A 112 -5.77 -15.13 5.27
C GLY A 112 -4.95 -13.85 5.11
N MET A 113 -3.66 -14.01 4.87
CA MET A 113 -2.69 -12.91 4.83
C MET A 113 -2.67 -12.18 3.48
N PRO A 114 -2.22 -10.91 3.45
CA PRO A 114 -1.93 -10.23 2.19
C PRO A 114 -0.89 -10.95 1.35
N ILE A 115 -0.94 -10.70 0.04
CA ILE A 115 -0.05 -11.33 -0.93
C ILE A 115 0.79 -10.25 -1.60
N GLY A 116 2.09 -10.50 -1.73
CA GLY A 116 3.02 -9.66 -2.46
C GLY A 116 3.51 -10.36 -3.72
N VAL A 117 3.54 -9.63 -4.82
CA VAL A 117 4.30 -9.97 -6.02
C VAL A 117 5.49 -9.03 -6.06
N GLU A 118 6.70 -9.57 -6.03
CA GLU A 118 7.93 -8.80 -6.20
C GLU A 118 8.53 -9.09 -7.57
N ILE A 119 8.84 -8.03 -8.30
CA ILE A 119 9.42 -8.10 -9.63
C ILE A 119 10.79 -7.41 -9.57
N LYS A 120 11.86 -8.21 -9.66
CA LYS A 120 13.23 -7.69 -9.77
C LYS A 120 13.53 -7.43 -11.23
N PHE A 121 13.76 -6.16 -11.56
CA PHE A 121 13.99 -5.70 -12.90
C PHE A 121 15.40 -5.13 -13.06
N LYS A 122 16.10 -5.54 -14.11
CA LYS A 122 17.42 -5.02 -14.47
C LYS A 122 17.30 -4.19 -15.75
N PRO A 123 17.43 -2.86 -15.66
CA PRO A 123 17.50 -2.01 -16.84
C PRO A 123 18.77 -2.30 -17.64
N LYS A 124 18.77 -2.05 -18.95
CA LYS A 124 19.99 -2.07 -19.77
C LYS A 124 20.86 -0.87 -19.42
N GLY A 125 22.16 -1.10 -19.42
CA GLY A 125 23.16 -0.10 -19.04
C GLY A 125 23.59 -0.22 -17.57
N PRO A 126 24.20 0.85 -17.00
CA PRO A 126 24.83 0.82 -15.69
C PRO A 126 23.86 0.99 -14.52
N ALA A 127 22.55 1.08 -14.79
CA ALA A 127 21.55 1.29 -13.74
C ALA A 127 21.47 0.09 -12.79
N LYS A 128 21.28 0.37 -11.50
CA LYS A 128 21.07 -0.65 -10.48
C LYS A 128 19.75 -1.38 -10.70
N GLU A 129 19.71 -2.62 -10.23
CA GLU A 129 18.48 -3.42 -10.18
C GLU A 129 17.41 -2.70 -9.36
N GLN A 130 16.18 -2.76 -9.86
CA GLN A 130 15.01 -2.12 -9.27
C GLN A 130 14.02 -3.20 -8.84
N ILE A 131 13.31 -2.93 -7.76
CA ILE A 131 12.31 -3.82 -7.20
C ILE A 131 10.94 -3.13 -7.29
N PHE A 132 10.01 -3.81 -7.93
CA PHE A 132 8.62 -3.38 -8.08
C PHE A 132 7.69 -4.32 -7.32
N HIS A 133 6.56 -3.80 -6.86
CA HIS A 133 5.64 -4.52 -5.99
C HIS A 133 4.20 -4.37 -6.44
N LEU A 134 3.46 -5.48 -6.44
CA LEU A 134 1.99 -5.50 -6.43
C LEU A 134 1.57 -6.20 -5.14
N ILE A 135 0.73 -5.55 -4.33
CA ILE A 135 0.31 -6.06 -3.03
C ILE A 135 -1.20 -6.17 -2.99
N PHE A 136 -1.71 -7.38 -2.78
CA PHE A 136 -3.12 -7.71 -2.76
C PHE A 136 -3.61 -7.81 -1.32
N LEU A 137 -4.52 -6.91 -0.95
CA LEU A 137 -5.10 -6.84 0.39
C LEU A 137 -6.40 -7.68 0.44
N PRO A 138 -6.49 -8.70 1.31
CA PRO A 138 -7.69 -9.53 1.46
C PRO A 138 -8.88 -8.70 1.95
N SER A 139 -10.09 -9.14 1.63
CA SER A 139 -11.29 -8.61 2.31
C SER A 139 -11.22 -8.86 3.82
N ILE A 140 -11.76 -7.93 4.60
CA ILE A 140 -11.92 -8.03 6.07
C ILE A 140 -13.39 -8.14 6.49
N VAL A 141 -14.30 -8.32 5.52
CA VAL A 141 -15.74 -8.51 5.81
C VAL A 141 -15.97 -9.93 6.32
N SER A 142 -16.89 -10.12 7.27
CA SER A 142 -17.25 -11.44 7.79
C SER A 142 -17.55 -12.45 6.68
N ARG A 143 -17.15 -13.72 6.92
CA ARG A 143 -17.39 -14.86 6.02
C ARG A 143 -18.87 -15.15 5.75
N ASP A 144 -19.79 -14.45 6.43
CA ASP A 144 -21.24 -14.64 6.33
C ASP A 144 -21.80 -14.47 4.91
N PHE A 145 -21.05 -13.87 3.98
CA PHE A 145 -21.46 -13.68 2.57
C PHE A 145 -20.72 -14.56 1.56
N ALA A 146 -19.73 -15.34 1.98
CA ALA A 146 -18.96 -16.21 1.08
C ALA A 146 -19.26 -17.68 1.42
N PRO A 147 -19.87 -18.46 0.51
CA PRO A 147 -20.03 -19.90 0.70
C PRO A 147 -18.67 -20.52 1.04
N GLU A 148 -18.62 -21.45 2.00
CA GLU A 148 -17.37 -22.10 2.45
C GLU A 148 -16.57 -22.76 1.31
N ASN A 149 -17.23 -23.07 0.19
CA ASN A 149 -16.65 -23.65 -1.02
C ASN A 149 -16.64 -22.68 -2.23
N SER A 150 -16.70 -21.38 -1.98
CA SER A 150 -16.64 -20.39 -3.06
C SER A 150 -15.30 -20.50 -3.81
N PRO A 151 -15.30 -20.61 -5.15
CA PRO A 151 -14.07 -20.58 -5.94
C PRO A 151 -13.46 -19.18 -6.01
N PHE A 152 -14.05 -18.19 -5.33
CA PHE A 152 -13.67 -16.78 -5.46
C PHE A 152 -12.86 -16.27 -4.26
N ASN A 153 -11.67 -15.74 -4.55
CA ASN A 153 -10.81 -15.10 -3.57
C ASN A 153 -10.92 -13.57 -3.67
N HIS A 154 -11.46 -12.97 -2.61
CA HIS A 154 -11.69 -11.52 -2.50
C HIS A 154 -10.43 -10.74 -2.07
N TYR A 155 -9.81 -10.01 -3.01
CA TYR A 155 -8.73 -9.05 -2.77
C TYR A 155 -9.11 -7.66 -3.27
N PRO A 156 -10.02 -6.96 -2.58
CA PRO A 156 -10.69 -5.79 -3.14
C PRO A 156 -9.78 -4.58 -3.35
N VAL A 157 -8.61 -4.52 -2.70
CA VAL A 157 -7.62 -3.45 -2.87
C VAL A 157 -6.27 -4.03 -3.28
N ILE A 158 -5.65 -3.40 -4.28
CA ILE A 158 -4.29 -3.71 -4.74
C ILE A 158 -3.44 -2.43 -4.65
N LEU A 159 -2.26 -2.53 -4.03
CA LEU A 159 -1.26 -1.47 -4.00
C LEU A 159 -0.17 -1.78 -5.03
N ILE A 160 0.03 -0.87 -5.99
CA ILE A 160 1.02 -1.08 -7.06
C ILE A 160 2.11 -0.02 -6.99
N LYS A 161 3.35 -0.47 -6.88
CA LYS A 161 4.57 0.32 -7.08
C LYS A 161 5.36 -0.30 -8.23
N ALA A 162 5.04 0.12 -9.44
CA ALA A 162 5.71 -0.25 -10.67
C ALA A 162 5.53 0.88 -11.70
N PRO A 163 6.40 1.01 -12.71
CA PRO A 163 6.14 1.93 -13.80
C PRO A 163 4.92 1.45 -14.60
N GLN A 164 4.20 2.39 -15.21
CA GLN A 164 2.84 2.16 -15.73
C GLN A 164 2.75 0.98 -16.70
N ARG A 165 3.71 0.83 -17.62
CA ARG A 165 3.75 -0.27 -18.59
C ARG A 165 3.81 -1.64 -17.90
N LEU A 166 4.69 -1.80 -16.91
CA LEU A 166 4.84 -3.06 -16.16
C LEU A 166 3.59 -3.35 -15.32
N ALA A 167 3.03 -2.32 -14.69
CA ALA A 167 1.78 -2.45 -13.95
C ALA A 167 0.66 -2.96 -14.87
N ASN A 168 0.51 -2.38 -16.07
CA ASN A 168 -0.53 -2.77 -17.03
C ASN A 168 -0.35 -4.22 -17.50
N ILE A 169 0.87 -4.63 -17.86
CA ILE A 169 1.15 -6.01 -18.29
C ILE A 169 0.83 -7.00 -17.16
N ALA A 170 1.24 -6.70 -15.93
CA ALA A 170 0.96 -7.57 -14.79
C ALA A 170 -0.56 -7.63 -14.51
N ILE A 171 -1.25 -6.50 -14.57
CA ILE A 171 -2.72 -6.42 -14.43
C ILE A 171 -3.40 -7.28 -15.49
N GLU A 172 -3.04 -7.13 -16.77
CA GLU A 172 -3.61 -7.90 -17.88
C GLU A 172 -3.47 -9.41 -17.67
N TRP A 173 -2.31 -9.85 -17.16
CA TRP A 173 -2.11 -11.24 -16.80
C TRP A 173 -3.07 -11.71 -15.71
N PHE A 174 -3.22 -10.94 -14.61
CA PHE A 174 -4.15 -11.30 -13.54
C PHE A 174 -5.60 -11.33 -14.04
N GLU A 175 -6.03 -10.33 -14.80
CA GLU A 175 -7.38 -10.26 -15.38
C GLU A 175 -7.67 -11.47 -16.28
N THR A 176 -6.72 -11.83 -17.16
CA THR A 176 -6.87 -12.97 -18.07
C THR A 176 -6.81 -14.31 -17.32
N ARG A 177 -5.91 -14.44 -16.35
CA ARG A 177 -5.64 -15.72 -15.68
C ARG A 177 -6.72 -16.13 -14.69
N PHE A 178 -7.36 -15.16 -14.04
CA PHE A 178 -8.29 -15.36 -12.94
C PHE A 178 -9.69 -14.80 -13.20
N ASP A 179 -9.99 -14.41 -14.43
CA ASP A 179 -11.29 -13.87 -14.86
C ASP A 179 -11.79 -12.77 -13.92
N CYS A 180 -10.94 -11.76 -13.74
CA CYS A 180 -11.20 -10.63 -12.83
C CYS A 180 -11.03 -9.29 -13.55
N ARG A 181 -11.48 -8.22 -12.91
CA ARG A 181 -11.26 -6.84 -13.33
C ARG A 181 -10.44 -6.10 -12.30
N ILE A 182 -9.38 -5.42 -12.73
CA ILE A 182 -8.56 -4.53 -11.91
C ILE A 182 -8.63 -3.13 -12.51
N CYS A 183 -9.02 -2.14 -11.71
CA CYS A 183 -9.11 -0.75 -12.16
C CYS A 183 -8.62 0.23 -11.11
N ARG A 184 -8.27 1.45 -11.55
CA ARG A 184 -7.78 2.52 -10.68
C ARG A 184 -8.80 2.81 -9.57
N TYR A 185 -8.30 2.90 -8.34
CA TYR A 185 -9.12 3.20 -7.17
C TYR A 185 -8.87 4.63 -6.71
N ARG A 186 -9.78 5.54 -7.09
CA ARG A 186 -9.79 6.91 -6.59
C ARG A 186 -10.56 6.98 -5.27
N LEU A 187 -10.03 7.72 -4.31
CA LEU A 187 -10.65 7.92 -3.00
C LEU A 187 -11.48 9.20 -3.03
N GLU A 188 -12.73 9.08 -2.59
CA GLU A 188 -13.61 10.23 -2.42
C GLU A 188 -13.18 11.11 -1.23
N SER A 189 -13.60 12.38 -1.25
CA SER A 189 -13.35 13.31 -0.15
C SER A 189 -13.91 12.80 1.19
N SER A 190 -15.03 12.08 1.16
CA SER A 190 -15.65 11.43 2.34
C SER A 190 -14.73 10.37 2.96
N HIS A 191 -14.08 9.54 2.14
CA HIS A 191 -13.09 8.54 2.57
C HIS A 191 -11.84 9.20 3.13
N LEU A 192 -11.36 10.27 2.49
CA LEU A 192 -10.22 11.04 2.99
C LEU A 192 -10.54 11.66 4.37
N LYS A 193 -11.74 12.21 4.60
CA LYS A 193 -12.12 12.73 5.93
C LYS A 193 -11.99 11.66 7.02
N LYS A 194 -12.37 10.42 6.75
CA LYS A 194 -12.16 9.29 7.69
C LYS A 194 -10.68 8.98 7.92
N PHE A 195 -9.83 9.15 6.90
CA PHE A 195 -8.36 9.06 7.08
C PHE A 195 -7.79 10.18 7.95
N VAL A 196 -8.43 11.35 8.06
CA VAL A 196 -7.99 12.41 8.99
C VAL A 196 -8.04 11.88 10.42
N GLU A 197 -9.15 11.25 10.81
CA GLU A 197 -9.32 10.64 12.13
C GLU A 197 -8.31 9.52 12.37
N GLU A 198 -8.16 8.62 11.41
CA GLU A 198 -7.23 7.49 11.52
C GLU A 198 -5.79 7.97 11.68
N LEU A 199 -5.34 8.92 10.86
CA LEU A 199 -3.98 9.45 10.93
C LEU A 199 -3.74 10.26 12.20
N ALA A 200 -4.74 10.97 12.73
CA ALA A 200 -4.65 11.63 14.02
C ALA A 200 -4.54 10.60 15.16
N ASN A 201 -5.36 9.55 15.13
CA ASN A 201 -5.29 8.44 16.10
C ASN A 201 -3.91 7.77 16.10
N ILE A 202 -3.38 7.42 14.92
CA ILE A 202 -2.03 6.87 14.76
C ILE A 202 -0.98 7.83 15.33
N SER A 203 -1.11 9.13 15.04
CA SER A 203 -0.15 10.15 15.48
C SER A 203 -0.03 10.22 17.00
N PHE A 204 -1.15 10.12 17.73
CA PHE A 204 -1.18 10.40 19.17
C PHE A 204 -1.27 9.18 20.06
N THR A 205 -1.43 7.99 19.49
CA THR A 205 -1.42 6.71 20.24
C THR A 205 -0.16 5.89 20.02
N CYS A 206 0.74 6.34 19.14
CA CYS A 206 2.03 5.72 18.98
C CYS A 206 3.11 6.50 19.74
N ASP A 207 3.66 5.87 20.78
CA ASP A 207 4.71 6.45 21.62
C ASP A 207 6.09 6.48 20.94
N ASP A 208 6.24 5.79 19.80
CA ASP A 208 7.53 5.55 19.13
C ASP A 208 7.97 6.66 18.16
N PHE A 209 7.28 7.81 18.09
CA PHE A 209 7.51 8.80 17.03
C PHE A 209 7.93 10.18 17.49
N ILE A 210 8.99 10.69 16.84
CA ILE A 210 9.32 12.11 16.83
C ILE A 210 8.42 12.79 15.79
N GLN A 211 7.33 13.39 16.26
CA GLN A 211 6.39 14.10 15.41
C GLN A 211 7.00 15.44 14.95
N THR A 212 7.55 15.48 13.74
CA THR A 212 8.22 16.69 13.21
C THR A 212 7.44 17.42 12.12
N LYS A 213 6.51 16.73 11.44
CA LYS A 213 5.76 17.31 10.31
C LYS A 213 4.35 17.76 10.72
N PRO A 214 3.89 18.94 10.28
CA PRO A 214 2.52 19.38 10.50
C PRO A 214 1.54 18.47 9.75
N PHE A 215 0.28 18.52 10.18
CA PHE A 215 -0.81 17.89 9.47
C PHE A 215 -1.21 18.80 8.30
N GLU A 216 -1.12 18.29 7.06
CA GLU A 216 -1.45 19.03 5.85
C GLU A 216 -2.72 18.45 5.21
N LEU A 217 -3.74 19.29 5.06
CA LEU A 217 -4.94 19.01 4.30
C LEU A 217 -4.92 19.85 3.01
N THR A 218 -5.07 19.22 1.87
CA THR A 218 -5.17 19.91 0.57
C THR A 218 -6.58 19.73 0.03
N PHE A 219 -7.23 20.85 -0.28
CA PHE A 219 -8.54 20.91 -0.87
C PHE A 219 -8.44 21.43 -2.30
N THR A 220 -9.22 20.86 -3.20
CA THR A 220 -9.47 21.39 -4.55
C THR A 220 -10.81 22.09 -4.58
N ILE A 221 -10.90 23.17 -5.34
CA ILE A 221 -12.12 23.95 -5.50
C ILE A 221 -12.81 23.49 -6.79
N PRO A 222 -14.08 23.05 -6.73
CA PRO A 222 -14.86 22.82 -7.94
C PRO A 222 -15.01 24.12 -8.74
N ASP A 223 -14.97 24.03 -10.06
CA ASP A 223 -15.45 25.09 -10.96
C ASP A 223 -14.70 26.43 -10.90
N ILE A 224 -13.50 26.47 -10.32
CA ILE A 224 -12.60 27.65 -10.32
C ILE A 224 -11.25 27.27 -10.92
N SER A 225 -10.84 27.95 -12.00
CA SER A 225 -9.61 27.63 -12.73
C SER A 225 -8.37 28.32 -12.16
N GLU A 226 -8.59 29.45 -11.50
CA GLU A 226 -7.59 30.39 -11.00
C GLU A 226 -6.93 29.86 -9.72
N ILE A 227 -7.70 29.18 -8.87
CA ILE A 227 -7.24 28.60 -7.60
C ILE A 227 -7.27 27.08 -7.68
N LYS A 228 -6.10 26.48 -7.95
CA LYS A 228 -5.97 25.03 -8.08
C LYS A 228 -6.20 24.28 -6.77
N ASN A 229 -5.71 24.82 -5.65
CA ASN A 229 -5.85 24.19 -4.34
C ASN A 229 -5.72 25.17 -3.18
N ILE A 230 -6.35 24.81 -2.06
CA ILE A 230 -6.16 25.41 -0.74
C ILE A 230 -5.41 24.38 0.12
N LYS A 231 -4.30 24.80 0.72
CA LYS A 231 -3.51 23.95 1.63
C LYS A 231 -3.60 24.48 3.05
N LEU A 232 -4.18 23.68 3.93
CA LEU A 232 -4.23 23.95 5.36
C LEU A 232 -3.14 23.16 6.06
N ARG A 233 -2.24 23.86 6.75
CA ARG A 233 -1.19 23.26 7.57
C ARG A 233 -1.48 23.54 9.03
N ILE A 234 -1.69 22.48 9.80
CA ILE A 234 -2.07 22.57 11.21
C ILE A 234 -0.92 22.02 12.04
N SER A 235 -0.55 22.75 13.08
CA SER A 235 0.48 22.30 14.02
C SER A 235 0.04 21.02 14.71
N LEU A 236 1.00 20.17 15.08
CA LEU A 236 0.71 18.93 15.81
C LEU A 236 0.08 19.21 17.18
N VAL A 237 0.46 20.32 17.83
CA VAL A 237 -0.11 20.76 19.10
C VAL A 237 -1.60 21.02 18.97
N ASP A 238 -2.01 21.71 17.90
CA ASP A 238 -3.42 22.06 17.69
C ASP A 238 -4.26 20.85 17.25
N ILE A 239 -3.72 19.98 16.38
CA ILE A 239 -4.37 18.71 16.05
C ILE A 239 -4.51 17.81 17.28
N LYS A 240 -3.52 17.80 18.19
CA LYS A 240 -3.62 17.04 19.46
C LYS A 240 -4.71 17.59 20.36
N ARG A 241 -4.85 18.92 20.44
CA ARG A 241 -5.95 19.56 21.20
C ARG A 241 -7.31 19.16 20.63
N LEU A 242 -7.47 19.17 19.31
CA LEU A 242 -8.71 18.74 18.65
C LEU A 242 -8.99 17.25 18.88
N TYR A 243 -7.96 16.40 18.80
CA TYR A 243 -8.07 14.96 19.05
C TYR A 243 -8.47 14.65 20.51
N ASN A 244 -7.86 15.31 21.49
CA ASN A 244 -8.21 15.08 22.90
C ASN A 244 -9.66 15.51 23.19
N ARG A 245 -10.08 16.67 22.66
CA ARG A 245 -11.46 17.14 22.80
C ARG A 245 -12.47 16.22 22.11
N SER A 246 -12.10 15.58 20.99
CA SER A 246 -12.98 14.61 20.33
C SER A 246 -13.14 13.31 21.13
N LYS A 247 -12.13 12.94 21.93
CA LYS A 247 -12.17 11.77 22.83
C LYS A 247 -12.92 12.02 24.15
N GLU A 248 -12.92 13.25 24.64
CA GLU A 248 -13.57 13.62 25.91
C GLU A 248 -15.11 13.76 25.80
N GLN A 249 -15.66 13.93 24.59
CA GLN A 249 -17.10 14.02 24.39
C GLN A 249 -17.76 12.63 24.38
N SER A 250 -18.55 12.36 25.43
CA SER A 250 -19.08 11.02 25.73
C SER A 250 -20.43 10.66 25.11
N ASP A 251 -21.21 11.55 24.48
CA ASP A 251 -22.53 11.12 23.98
C ASP A 251 -23.10 11.91 22.77
N SER A 252 -23.67 11.13 21.84
CA SER A 252 -24.66 11.45 20.79
C SER A 252 -24.33 12.39 19.61
N GLN A 253 -23.33 13.27 19.69
CA GLN A 253 -22.86 14.07 18.53
C GLN A 253 -21.33 14.19 18.51
N GLN A 254 -20.63 13.09 18.20
CA GLN A 254 -19.21 13.17 17.91
C GLN A 254 -19.02 13.81 16.54
N SER A 255 -18.83 15.14 16.49
CA SER A 255 -18.15 15.75 15.36
C SER A 255 -16.71 15.20 15.35
N GLY A 256 -16.21 14.75 14.20
CA GLY A 256 -14.83 14.34 14.04
C GLY A 256 -13.89 15.55 14.10
N ILE A 257 -12.59 15.28 14.08
CA ILE A 257 -11.55 16.29 13.89
C ILE A 257 -11.78 17.03 12.58
N ALA A 258 -12.16 16.35 11.50
CA ALA A 258 -12.42 16.97 10.20
C ALA A 258 -13.56 18.00 10.26
N GLU A 259 -14.68 17.68 10.92
CA GLU A 259 -15.80 18.61 11.09
C GLU A 259 -15.42 19.81 11.98
N ARG A 260 -14.67 19.61 13.06
CA ARG A 260 -14.22 20.73 13.91
C ARG A 260 -13.24 21.65 13.20
N ILE A 261 -12.40 21.11 12.32
CA ILE A 261 -11.53 21.93 11.46
C ILE A 261 -12.39 22.78 10.53
N ASP A 262 -13.46 22.22 9.94
CA ASP A 262 -14.40 22.96 9.10
C ASP A 262 -15.10 24.08 9.88
N GLU A 263 -15.65 23.79 11.06
CA GLU A 263 -16.29 24.78 11.94
C GLU A 263 -15.33 25.93 12.31
N HIS A 264 -14.11 25.61 12.74
CA HIS A 264 -13.12 26.62 13.10
C HIS A 264 -12.75 27.51 11.92
N PHE A 265 -12.55 26.91 10.74
CA PHE A 265 -12.19 27.65 9.53
C PHE A 265 -13.35 28.54 9.06
N PHE A 266 -14.59 28.06 9.19
CA PHE A 266 -15.77 28.84 8.89
C PHE A 266 -15.93 30.03 9.85
N GLU A 267 -15.68 29.86 11.15
CA GLU A 267 -15.78 30.98 12.09
C GLU A 267 -14.70 32.05 11.87
N CYS A 268 -13.47 31.64 11.54
CA CYS A 268 -12.37 32.58 11.35
C CYS A 268 -12.36 33.25 9.98
N LEU A 269 -12.70 32.51 8.92
CA LEU A 269 -12.49 32.95 7.53
C LEU A 269 -13.78 32.98 6.70
N ARG A 270 -14.90 32.51 7.26
CA ARG A 270 -16.20 32.35 6.55
C ARG A 270 -16.09 31.49 5.30
N ILE A 271 -15.13 30.56 5.29
CA ILE A 271 -14.95 29.53 4.26
C ILE A 271 -15.44 28.19 4.80
N LYS A 272 -16.40 27.59 4.10
CA LYS A 272 -16.93 26.26 4.42
C LYS A 272 -16.12 25.19 3.68
N LEU A 273 -15.15 24.57 4.36
CA LEU A 273 -14.31 23.50 3.82
C LEU A 273 -15.11 22.28 3.39
N SER A 274 -16.26 22.00 4.03
CA SER A 274 -17.16 20.92 3.58
C SER A 274 -17.75 21.14 2.18
N SER A 275 -17.70 22.36 1.65
CA SER A 275 -18.09 22.66 0.26
C SER A 275 -16.95 22.49 -0.74
N LEU A 276 -15.74 22.20 -0.25
CA LEU A 276 -14.56 21.91 -1.05
C LEU A 276 -14.32 20.40 -1.12
N ILE A 277 -13.51 19.96 -2.09
CA ILE A 277 -13.13 18.56 -2.23
C ILE A 277 -11.79 18.35 -1.53
N LEU A 278 -11.77 17.62 -0.41
CA LEU A 278 -10.52 17.16 0.19
C LEU A 278 -9.85 16.20 -0.79
N SER A 279 -8.67 16.55 -1.27
CA SER A 279 -7.97 15.81 -2.33
C SER A 279 -6.69 15.14 -1.85
N LYS A 280 -6.08 15.61 -0.76
CA LYS A 280 -4.86 15.00 -0.20
C LYS A 280 -4.73 15.28 1.28
N ILE A 281 -4.26 14.30 2.03
CA ILE A 281 -3.89 14.38 3.43
C ILE A 281 -2.46 13.91 3.58
N SER A 282 -1.68 14.61 4.39
CA SER A 282 -0.33 14.18 4.74
C SER A 282 0.00 14.55 6.17
N ASN A 283 0.63 13.64 6.89
CA ASN A 283 1.29 13.92 8.16
C ASN A 283 2.68 13.26 8.18
N HIS A 284 3.26 13.07 9.36
CA HIS A 284 4.53 12.36 9.52
C HIS A 284 4.45 10.84 9.28
N ALA A 285 3.27 10.24 9.42
CA ALA A 285 3.06 8.79 9.30
C ALA A 285 2.75 8.37 7.86
N ALA A 286 1.88 9.10 7.16
CA ALA A 286 1.50 8.77 5.78
C ALA A 286 1.06 9.98 4.96
N LEU A 287 0.97 9.76 3.65
CA LEU A 287 0.29 10.59 2.67
C LEU A 287 -0.76 9.75 1.97
N VAL A 288 -2.00 10.24 1.94
CA VAL A 288 -3.13 9.62 1.24
C VAL A 288 -3.76 10.67 0.33
N ALA A 289 -3.95 10.33 -0.94
CA ALA A 289 -4.49 11.26 -1.93
C ALA A 289 -5.65 10.65 -2.73
N GLY A 290 -6.59 11.52 -3.11
CA GLY A 290 -7.85 11.21 -3.78
C GLY A 290 -7.64 10.60 -5.16
N GLU A 291 -6.53 10.91 -5.84
CA GLU A 291 -6.16 10.25 -7.10
C GLU A 291 -5.80 8.76 -6.95
N GLY A 292 -5.84 8.22 -5.73
CA GLY A 292 -5.51 6.83 -5.44
C GLY A 292 -4.02 6.65 -5.18
N LYS A 293 -3.45 7.50 -4.33
CA LYS A 293 -2.02 7.46 -3.97
C LYS A 293 -1.86 7.27 -2.47
N LEU A 294 -1.05 6.30 -2.08
CA LEU A 294 -0.68 6.03 -0.70
C LEU A 294 0.84 6.07 -0.57
N GLN A 295 1.35 6.72 0.47
CA GLN A 295 2.73 6.60 0.88
C GLN A 295 2.80 6.48 2.40
N ILE A 296 3.42 5.42 2.89
CA ILE A 296 3.68 5.24 4.32
C ILE A 296 5.13 5.61 4.57
N PHE A 297 5.38 6.47 5.55
CA PHE A 297 6.72 6.96 5.86
C PHE A 297 7.40 6.07 6.91
N ALA A 298 8.73 6.08 6.96
CA ALA A 298 9.49 5.42 8.03
C ALA A 298 9.15 5.91 9.45
N GLY A 299 8.49 7.05 9.57
CA GLY A 299 7.87 7.48 10.82
C GLY A 299 6.62 6.67 11.20
N LEU A 300 6.33 5.54 10.55
CA LEU A 300 5.29 4.58 10.92
C LEU A 300 5.89 3.16 11.00
N LEU A 301 6.75 2.91 11.99
CA LEU A 301 7.43 1.61 12.15
C LEU A 301 6.56 0.52 12.77
N SER A 302 5.45 0.88 13.42
CA SER A 302 4.60 -0.10 14.10
C SER A 302 3.71 -0.86 13.10
N PRO A 303 3.86 -2.19 12.98
CA PRO A 303 3.02 -3.00 12.10
C PRO A 303 1.52 -2.87 12.38
N LYS A 304 1.15 -2.65 13.66
CA LYS A 304 -0.24 -2.45 14.09
C LYS A 304 -0.89 -1.24 13.42
N PHE A 305 -0.18 -0.12 13.31
CA PHE A 305 -0.74 1.08 12.69
C PHE A 305 -0.76 1.00 11.17
N THR A 306 0.24 0.32 10.58
CA THR A 306 0.20 -0.03 9.15
C THR A 306 -1.05 -0.87 8.84
N VAL A 307 -1.35 -1.89 9.65
CA VAL A 307 -2.57 -2.69 9.51
C VAL A 307 -3.83 -1.83 9.61
N SER A 308 -3.92 -0.94 10.60
CA SER A 308 -5.07 -0.06 10.79
C SER A 308 -5.33 0.81 9.55
N LEU A 309 -4.27 1.42 9.01
CA LEU A 309 -4.34 2.25 7.81
C LEU A 309 -4.78 1.44 6.57
N LEU A 310 -4.22 0.24 6.39
CA LEU A 310 -4.56 -0.64 5.28
C LEU A 310 -5.99 -1.19 5.39
N ASN A 311 -6.47 -1.48 6.60
CA ASN A 311 -7.85 -1.90 6.85
C ASN A 311 -8.84 -0.82 6.41
N GLN A 312 -8.57 0.45 6.70
CA GLN A 312 -9.45 1.55 6.25
C GLN A 312 -9.62 1.56 4.72
N LEU A 313 -8.53 1.30 3.96
CA LEU A 313 -8.63 1.21 2.49
C LEU A 313 -9.58 0.10 2.04
N VAL A 314 -9.47 -1.07 2.66
CA VAL A 314 -10.33 -2.23 2.35
C VAL A 314 -11.79 -1.94 2.74
N MET A 315 -12.03 -1.29 3.88
CA MET A 315 -13.39 -0.94 4.34
C MET A 315 -14.14 -0.04 3.35
N PHE A 316 -13.45 0.84 2.63
CA PHE A 316 -14.05 1.77 1.67
C PHE A 316 -14.40 1.16 0.31
N THR A 317 -14.01 -0.09 0.07
CA THR A 317 -14.39 -0.83 -1.15
C THR A 317 -15.72 -1.56 -1.05
N ARG A 318 -16.45 -1.36 0.06
CA ARG A 318 -17.77 -1.92 0.32
C ARG A 318 -18.85 -1.25 -0.51
#